data_AF-A0A940R9J6-F1
#
_entry.id   AF-A0A940R9J6-F1
#
_cell.length_a   1.000
_cell.length_b   1.000
_cell.length_c   1.000
_cell.angle_alpha   90.00
_cell.angle_beta   90.00
_cell.angle_gamma   90.00
#
_symmetry.space_group_name_H-M   'P 1'
#
loop_
_entity.id
_entity.type
_entity.pdbx_description
1 polymer ?
#
loop_
_entity_poly.entity_id
_entity_poly.type
_entity_poly.pdbx_seq_one_letter_code
_entity_poly.pdbx_strand_id
1 'polypeptide(L)'
;MDVFTLALSLFVALMALAVFTNKARAAQHYSSELTPNCLLTRWPLLFVTGPRSFFYFSAYWNIYPSYLAEHGYEVFHLRLPWNKGELRKQRLLEFLNAQDEADRKYHLIVDEYTLKEFSDLLRSQRPSCIVSLTEISDPNQSGQDSSLQGLPFVFANIEVLPSNKSSLFVKWCYSFHRLLLTGKHLPSLSALGACEDTKLQNGRLLLDRAQLLAEMDLRQG
;
A
#
# COMPACT_ATOMS: atom_id res chain seq x y z
N MET A 1 -36.98 -19.79 -14.35
CA MET A 1 -35.51 -19.75 -14.17
C MET A 1 -35.23 -20.08 -12.72
N ASP A 2 -34.35 -21.03 -12.45
CA ASP A 2 -34.10 -21.46 -11.08
C ASP A 2 -33.24 -20.45 -10.34
N VAL A 3 -33.49 -20.29 -9.04
CA VAL A 3 -32.72 -19.39 -8.16
C VAL A 3 -31.22 -19.71 -8.24
N PHE A 4 -30.86 -20.98 -8.41
CA PHE A 4 -29.48 -21.42 -8.63
C PHE A 4 -28.86 -20.84 -9.91
N THR A 5 -29.59 -20.83 -11.04
CA THR A 5 -29.10 -20.25 -12.31
C THR A 5 -28.94 -18.73 -12.23
N LEU A 6 -29.81 -18.04 -11.48
CA LEU A 6 -29.70 -16.60 -11.23
C LEU A 6 -28.53 -16.27 -10.29
N ALA A 7 -28.34 -17.05 -9.22
CA ALA A 7 -27.21 -16.90 -8.31
C ALA A 7 -25.86 -17.18 -9.01
N LEU A 8 -25.78 -18.22 -9.84
CA LEU A 8 -24.57 -18.59 -10.58
C LEU A 8 -24.22 -17.55 -11.65
N SER A 9 -25.19 -17.06 -12.42
CA SER A 9 -24.96 -16.01 -13.42
C SER A 9 -24.57 -14.67 -12.77
N LEU A 10 -25.18 -14.29 -11.65
CA LEU A 10 -24.76 -13.13 -10.86
C LEU A 10 -23.33 -13.29 -10.32
N PHE A 11 -22.97 -14.48 -9.80
CA PHE A 11 -21.61 -14.77 -9.35
C PHE A 11 -20.59 -14.66 -10.48
N VAL A 12 -20.86 -15.26 -11.65
CA VAL A 12 -19.98 -15.15 -12.84
C VAL A 12 -19.86 -13.71 -13.32
N ALA A 13 -20.94 -12.92 -13.29
CA ALA A 13 -20.91 -11.51 -13.63
C ALA A 13 -20.01 -10.70 -12.66
N LEU A 14 -20.15 -10.90 -11.34
CA LEU A 14 -19.30 -10.26 -10.33
C LEU A 14 -17.83 -10.70 -10.43
N MET A 15 -17.60 -11.99 -10.73
CA MET A 15 -16.25 -12.54 -10.96
C MET A 15 -15.57 -11.87 -12.16
N ALA A 16 -16.25 -11.80 -13.31
CA ALA A 16 -15.75 -11.09 -14.48
C ALA A 16 -15.52 -9.59 -14.18
N LEU A 17 -16.47 -8.95 -13.51
CA LEU A 17 -16.43 -7.52 -13.20
C LEU A 17 -15.16 -7.14 -12.43
N ALA A 18 -14.80 -7.88 -11.38
CA ALA A 18 -13.62 -7.54 -10.58
C ALA A 18 -12.29 -7.96 -11.24
N VAL A 19 -12.27 -8.94 -12.14
CA VAL A 19 -11.12 -9.19 -13.02
C VAL A 19 -10.90 -8.00 -13.96
N PHE A 20 -11.97 -7.48 -14.58
CA PHE A 20 -11.89 -6.28 -15.40
C PHE A 20 -11.49 -5.04 -14.59
N THR A 21 -11.97 -4.86 -13.36
CA THR A 21 -11.57 -3.69 -12.53
C THR A 21 -10.10 -3.74 -12.15
N ASN A 22 -9.58 -4.91 -11.77
CA ASN A 22 -8.18 -5.06 -11.39
C ASN A 22 -7.26 -4.92 -12.62
N LYS A 23 -7.67 -5.36 -13.81
CA LYS A 23 -6.95 -5.07 -15.06
C LYS A 23 -7.00 -3.57 -15.42
N ALA A 24 -8.17 -2.94 -15.35
CA ALA A 24 -8.33 -1.52 -15.69
C ALA A 24 -7.51 -0.60 -14.78
N ARG A 25 -7.47 -0.86 -13.46
CA ARG A 25 -6.61 -0.10 -12.54
C ARG A 25 -5.13 -0.38 -12.75
N ALA A 26 -4.74 -1.62 -13.06
CA ALA A 26 -3.35 -1.97 -13.37
C ALA A 26 -2.85 -1.44 -14.74
N ALA A 27 -3.76 -1.03 -15.63
CA ALA A 27 -3.48 -0.42 -16.92
C ALA A 27 -3.61 1.11 -16.92
N GLN A 28 -3.77 1.75 -15.75
CA GLN A 28 -3.74 3.21 -15.63
C GLN A 28 -2.29 3.72 -15.73
N HIS A 29 -1.83 3.95 -16.96
CA HIS A 29 -0.69 4.83 -17.20
C HIS A 29 -1.06 6.28 -16.87
N TYR A 30 -0.08 7.07 -16.42
CA TYR A 30 -0.24 8.51 -16.25
C TYR A 30 0.64 9.24 -17.27
N SER A 31 0.11 10.32 -17.85
CA SER A 31 0.80 11.13 -18.87
C SER A 31 1.25 12.47 -18.29
N SER A 32 1.89 12.44 -17.12
CA SER A 32 2.53 13.64 -16.54
C SER A 32 3.95 13.72 -17.07
N GLU A 33 4.44 14.95 -17.28
CA GLU A 33 5.88 15.19 -17.28
C GLU A 33 6.45 14.68 -15.95
N LEU A 34 7.51 13.89 -16.04
CA LEU A 34 8.28 13.40 -14.89
C LEU A 34 9.10 14.56 -14.34
N THR A 35 9.01 14.81 -13.04
CA THR A 35 9.90 15.78 -12.38
C THR A 35 11.32 15.21 -12.35
N PRO A 36 12.35 15.97 -12.75
CA PRO A 36 13.71 15.46 -12.81
C PRO A 36 14.18 15.08 -11.40
N ASN A 37 14.52 13.81 -11.22
CA ASN A 37 15.01 13.28 -9.95
C ASN A 37 16.53 13.11 -9.97
N CYS A 38 17.22 13.76 -9.03
CA CYS A 38 18.68 13.72 -8.93
C CYS A 38 19.20 12.76 -7.85
N LEU A 39 18.31 12.17 -7.03
CA LEU A 39 18.67 11.34 -5.88
C LEU A 39 17.89 10.02 -5.88
N LEU A 40 18.63 8.91 -5.90
CA LEU A 40 18.09 7.56 -5.77
C LEU A 40 18.39 7.03 -4.35
N THR A 41 17.46 6.28 -3.76
CA THR A 41 17.74 5.56 -2.51
C THR A 41 18.79 4.49 -2.76
N ARG A 42 19.65 4.26 -1.76
CA ARG A 42 20.59 3.13 -1.73
C ARG A 42 19.85 1.81 -1.59
N TRP A 43 18.69 1.83 -0.94
CA TRP A 43 17.86 0.66 -0.70
C TRP A 43 16.51 0.77 -1.43
N PRO A 44 15.94 -0.34 -1.91
CA PRO A 44 14.64 -0.33 -2.57
C PRO A 44 13.46 0.00 -1.65
N LEU A 45 12.40 0.53 -2.25
CA LEU A 45 11.12 0.83 -1.61
C LEU A 45 10.22 -0.42 -1.60
N LEU A 46 9.84 -0.92 -0.42
CA LEU A 46 9.04 -2.14 -0.26
C LEU A 46 7.60 -1.83 0.17
N PHE A 47 6.68 -1.84 -0.79
CA PHE A 47 5.24 -1.69 -0.54
C PHE A 47 4.60 -2.99 -0.05
N VAL A 48 4.15 -3.04 1.21
CA VAL A 48 3.37 -4.16 1.74
C VAL A 48 1.90 -3.97 1.41
N THR A 49 1.18 -5.04 1.03
CA THR A 49 -0.28 -4.93 0.80
C THR A 49 -1.08 -5.12 2.09
N GLY A 50 -1.95 -4.17 2.41
CA GLY A 50 -3.03 -4.34 3.38
C GLY A 50 -4.05 -5.41 3.02
N PRO A 51 -5.15 -5.52 3.78
CA PRO A 51 -6.19 -6.51 3.53
C PRO A 51 -6.73 -6.41 2.10
N ARG A 52 -6.73 -7.54 1.38
CA ARG A 52 -7.21 -7.66 0.00
C ARG A 52 -8.53 -8.42 -0.03
N SER A 53 -9.38 -8.07 -1.00
CA SER A 53 -10.55 -8.87 -1.38
C SER A 53 -10.55 -9.08 -2.90
N PHE A 54 -11.54 -9.79 -3.41
CA PHE A 54 -11.70 -10.04 -4.84
C PHE A 54 -11.79 -8.74 -5.70
N PHE A 55 -12.14 -7.59 -5.10
CA PHE A 55 -12.14 -6.29 -5.80
C PHE A 55 -10.79 -5.55 -5.80
N TYR A 56 -9.83 -5.99 -4.97
CA TYR A 56 -8.50 -5.38 -4.76
C TYR A 56 -7.40 -6.45 -4.64
N PHE A 57 -7.41 -7.46 -5.51
CA PHE A 57 -6.44 -8.56 -5.43
C PHE A 57 -5.11 -8.28 -6.13
N SER A 58 -5.10 -7.53 -7.24
CA SER A 58 -3.88 -7.31 -8.05
C SER A 58 -3.20 -5.97 -7.77
N ALA A 59 -3.94 -4.88 -7.96
CA ALA A 59 -3.49 -3.51 -7.72
C ALA A 59 -4.16 -2.99 -6.42
N TYR A 60 -3.35 -2.92 -5.35
CA TYR A 60 -3.73 -2.38 -4.04
C TYR A 60 -3.38 -0.89 -3.95
N TRP A 61 -2.10 -0.57 -4.17
CA TRP A 61 -1.51 0.78 -4.15
C TRP A 61 -1.72 1.63 -5.41
N ASN A 62 -2.52 1.11 -6.37
CA ASN A 62 -2.81 1.70 -7.67
C ASN A 62 -1.58 2.36 -8.33
N ILE A 63 -1.53 3.69 -8.44
CA ILE A 63 -0.52 4.44 -9.19
C ILE A 63 0.84 4.59 -8.48
N TYR A 64 0.91 4.60 -7.14
CA TYR A 64 2.13 5.05 -6.45
C TYR A 64 3.40 4.26 -6.79
N PRO A 65 3.36 2.90 -6.88
CA PRO A 65 4.57 2.13 -7.14
C PRO A 65 5.12 2.32 -8.56
N SER A 66 4.25 2.48 -9.57
CA SER A 66 4.70 2.82 -10.93
C SER A 66 5.15 4.26 -11.03
N TYR A 67 4.48 5.20 -10.35
CA TYR A 67 4.90 6.60 -10.28
C TYR A 67 6.33 6.74 -9.73
N LEU A 68 6.68 6.02 -8.66
CA LEU A 68 8.03 6.01 -8.09
C LEU A 68 9.05 5.27 -8.97
N ALA A 69 8.67 4.14 -9.57
CA ALA A 69 9.55 3.41 -10.49
C ALA A 69 9.91 4.21 -11.74
N GLU A 70 8.95 4.97 -12.30
CA GLU A 70 9.19 5.88 -13.43
C GLU A 70 10.05 7.11 -13.05
N HIS A 71 10.12 7.47 -11.76
CA HIS A 71 11.09 8.44 -11.23
C HIS A 71 12.46 7.81 -10.84
N GLY A 72 12.68 6.54 -11.21
CA GLY A 72 13.97 5.84 -11.13
C GLY A 72 14.21 5.02 -9.85
N TYR A 73 13.26 4.98 -8.90
CA TYR A 73 13.42 4.19 -7.68
C TYR A 73 13.21 2.69 -7.94
N GLU A 74 13.98 1.83 -7.27
CA GLU A 74 13.69 0.40 -7.26
C GLU A 74 12.52 0.13 -6.30
N VAL A 75 11.43 -0.47 -6.80
CA VAL A 75 10.17 -0.65 -6.06
C VAL A 75 9.72 -2.11 -6.07
N PHE A 76 9.52 -2.69 -4.88
CA PHE A 76 9.02 -4.04 -4.68
C PHE A 76 7.65 -4.08 -3.99
N HIS A 77 6.93 -5.20 -4.16
CA HIS A 77 5.59 -5.40 -3.62
C HIS A 77 5.48 -6.69 -2.78
N LEU A 78 5.34 -6.58 -1.46
CA LEU A 78 5.05 -7.73 -0.60
C LEU A 78 3.55 -8.02 -0.56
N ARG A 79 3.11 -8.96 -1.40
CA ARG A 79 1.73 -9.44 -1.50
C ARG A 79 1.38 -10.45 -0.40
N LEU A 80 0.94 -9.95 0.76
CA LEU A 80 0.52 -10.77 1.90
C LEU A 80 -0.83 -11.49 1.68
N PRO A 81 -1.15 -12.58 2.42
CA PRO A 81 -2.45 -13.24 2.39
C PRO A 81 -3.64 -12.28 2.53
N TRP A 82 -4.77 -12.64 1.93
CA TRP A 82 -5.83 -11.67 1.63
C TRP A 82 -6.44 -11.02 2.89
N ASN A 83 -6.93 -11.81 3.86
CA ASN A 83 -7.68 -11.25 5.01
C ASN A 83 -7.30 -11.82 6.40
N LYS A 84 -6.85 -13.08 6.47
CA LYS A 84 -6.54 -13.76 7.76
C LYS A 84 -5.29 -13.15 8.41
N GLY A 85 -5.47 -12.39 9.49
CA GLY A 85 -4.41 -11.58 10.11
C GLY A 85 -3.20 -12.41 10.57
N GLU A 86 -3.42 -13.55 11.23
CA GLU A 86 -2.31 -14.39 11.69
C GLU A 86 -1.49 -14.99 10.52
N LEU A 87 -2.12 -15.33 9.39
CA LEU A 87 -1.38 -15.73 8.17
C LEU A 87 -0.64 -14.55 7.53
N ARG A 88 -1.15 -13.32 7.69
CA ARG A 88 -0.48 -12.10 7.21
C ARG A 88 0.76 -11.79 8.05
N LYS A 89 0.65 -11.85 9.39
CA LYS A 89 1.76 -11.76 10.33
C LYS A 89 2.81 -12.84 10.08
N GLN A 90 2.40 -14.10 9.98
CA GLN A 90 3.30 -15.22 9.69
C GLN A 90 4.04 -15.01 8.36
N ARG A 91 3.34 -14.67 7.27
CA ARG A 91 3.98 -14.46 5.97
C ARG A 91 4.91 -13.24 5.94
N LEU A 92 4.64 -12.21 6.74
CA LEU A 92 5.55 -11.09 6.94
C LEU A 92 6.80 -11.53 7.72
N LEU A 93 6.65 -12.27 8.82
CA LEU A 93 7.76 -12.80 9.61
C LEU A 93 8.69 -13.68 8.78
N GLU A 94 8.14 -14.64 8.03
CA GLU A 94 8.88 -15.48 7.08
C GLU A 94 9.64 -14.66 6.03
N PHE A 95 9.06 -13.55 5.57
CA PHE A 95 9.71 -12.67 4.60
C PHE A 95 10.87 -11.89 5.23
N LEU A 96 10.64 -11.28 6.40
CA LEU A 96 11.64 -10.47 7.12
C LEU A 96 12.85 -11.31 7.49
N ASN A 97 12.65 -12.46 8.14
CA ASN A 97 13.73 -13.38 8.49
C ASN A 97 14.57 -13.77 7.24
N ALA A 98 13.91 -14.08 6.12
CA ALA A 98 14.58 -14.41 4.86
C ALA A 98 15.25 -13.20 4.15
N GLN A 99 14.98 -11.95 4.56
CA GLN A 99 15.73 -10.76 4.11
C GLN A 99 16.91 -10.45 5.04
N ASP A 100 16.72 -10.60 6.35
CA ASP A 100 17.78 -10.51 7.36
C ASP A 100 18.88 -11.57 7.12
N GLU A 101 18.50 -12.83 6.88
CA GLU A 101 19.41 -13.93 6.50
C GLU A 101 20.19 -13.67 5.18
N ALA A 102 19.70 -12.73 4.35
CA ALA A 102 20.28 -12.37 3.06
C ALA A 102 20.97 -10.99 3.06
N ASP A 103 21.06 -10.30 4.21
CA ASP A 103 21.47 -8.90 4.37
C ASP A 103 20.80 -7.91 3.37
N ARG A 104 19.54 -8.18 3.01
CA ARG A 104 18.78 -7.35 2.06
C ARG A 104 18.00 -6.29 2.80
N LYS A 105 18.29 -5.02 2.51
CA LYS A 105 17.73 -3.85 3.21
C LYS A 105 16.73 -3.10 2.34
N TYR A 106 15.70 -2.56 2.99
CA TYR A 106 14.52 -1.95 2.37
C TYR A 106 14.01 -0.74 3.17
N HIS A 107 13.40 0.22 2.48
CA HIS A 107 12.49 1.19 3.11
C HIS A 107 11.06 0.65 3.03
N LEU A 108 10.45 0.35 4.18
CA LEU A 108 9.11 -0.24 4.23
C LEU A 108 8.03 0.83 4.02
N ILE A 109 7.05 0.56 3.17
CA ILE A 109 5.87 1.42 2.95
C ILE A 109 4.60 0.61 3.22
N VAL A 110 3.75 1.13 4.12
CA VAL A 110 2.55 0.48 4.65
C VAL A 110 1.38 1.45 4.77
N ASP A 111 0.15 0.94 4.71
CA ASP A 111 -1.03 1.70 5.12
C ASP A 111 -1.24 1.65 6.64
N GLU A 112 -1.98 2.62 7.16
CA GLU A 112 -2.33 2.74 8.59
C GLU A 112 -2.87 1.44 9.22
N TYR A 113 -3.75 0.71 8.52
CA TYR A 113 -4.27 -0.56 9.03
C TYR A 113 -3.18 -1.61 9.11
N THR A 114 -2.36 -1.73 8.06
CA THR A 114 -1.22 -2.65 8.00
C THR A 114 -0.17 -2.36 9.07
N LEU A 115 0.10 -1.08 9.38
CA LEU A 115 0.99 -0.73 10.47
C LEU A 115 0.41 -1.17 11.83
N LYS A 116 -0.87 -0.89 12.07
CA LYS A 116 -1.60 -1.32 13.28
C LYS A 116 -1.77 -2.84 13.38
N GLU A 117 -1.75 -3.58 12.26
CA GLU A 117 -1.77 -5.05 12.23
C GLU A 117 -0.42 -5.67 12.64
N PHE A 118 0.70 -4.95 12.45
CA PHE A 118 2.06 -5.48 12.60
C PHE A 118 2.94 -4.74 13.62
N SER A 119 2.45 -3.69 14.29
CA SER A 119 3.21 -2.88 15.27
C SER A 119 4.00 -3.73 16.27
N ASP A 120 3.35 -4.76 16.81
CA ASP A 120 3.90 -5.57 17.90
C ASP A 120 4.90 -6.60 17.38
N LEU A 121 4.73 -7.07 16.13
CA LEU A 121 5.69 -7.91 15.41
C LEU A 121 6.96 -7.10 15.12
N LEU A 122 6.83 -5.87 14.63
CA LEU A 122 7.96 -5.00 14.30
C LEU A 122 8.72 -4.54 15.57
N ARG A 123 8.00 -4.23 16.66
CA ARG A 123 8.58 -3.92 17.99
C ARG A 123 9.37 -5.09 18.61
N SER A 124 8.88 -6.32 18.44
CA SER A 124 9.43 -7.51 19.11
C SER A 124 10.56 -8.17 18.33
N GLN A 125 10.42 -8.32 17.01
CA GLN A 125 11.43 -8.96 16.16
C GLN A 125 12.59 -8.03 15.83
N ARG A 126 12.33 -6.73 15.70
CA ARG A 126 13.31 -5.69 15.35
C ARG A 126 14.20 -6.05 14.15
N PRO A 127 13.60 -6.38 12.98
CA PRO A 127 14.32 -6.83 11.80
C PRO A 127 15.33 -5.77 11.32
N SER A 128 16.55 -6.20 10.99
CA SER A 128 17.64 -5.32 10.53
C SER A 128 17.54 -4.96 9.04
N CYS A 129 16.75 -5.72 8.28
CA CYS A 129 16.38 -5.46 6.90
C CYS A 129 15.50 -4.21 6.70
N ILE A 130 14.92 -3.62 7.76
CA ILE A 130 14.13 -2.39 7.67
C ILE A 130 14.99 -1.17 8.07
N VAL A 131 15.36 -0.36 7.08
CA VAL A 131 16.13 0.89 7.29
C VAL A 131 15.23 2.01 7.81
N SER A 132 14.01 2.08 7.28
CA SER A 132 12.99 3.05 7.67
C SER A 132 11.60 2.52 7.39
N LEU A 133 10.59 3.05 8.08
CA LEU A 133 9.18 2.80 7.80
C LEU A 133 8.47 4.10 7.44
N THR A 134 7.63 4.05 6.41
CA THR A 134 6.73 5.13 6.01
C THR A 134 5.29 4.63 6.06
N GLU A 135 4.46 5.27 6.88
CA GLU A 135 3.01 5.07 6.92
C GLU A 135 2.31 5.98 5.91
N ILE A 136 1.28 5.46 5.24
CA ILE A 136 0.33 6.24 4.45
C ILE A 136 -1.02 6.18 5.18
N SER A 137 -1.49 7.33 5.68
CA SER A 137 -2.74 7.44 6.45
C SER A 137 -3.69 8.48 5.87
N ASP A 138 -4.97 8.35 6.20
CA ASP A 138 -5.99 9.33 5.83
C ASP A 138 -5.93 10.57 6.74
N PRO A 139 -6.24 11.76 6.20
CA PRO A 139 -6.17 13.01 6.96
C PRO A 139 -7.26 13.04 8.03
N ASN A 140 -6.91 13.49 9.24
CA ASN A 140 -7.72 13.40 10.46
C ASN A 140 -7.97 11.96 10.97
N GLN A 141 -7.34 10.92 10.39
CA GLN A 141 -7.24 9.58 11.01
C GLN A 141 -5.91 9.41 11.80
N SER A 142 -5.05 10.42 11.74
CA SER A 142 -3.94 10.75 12.66
C SER A 142 -4.42 11.04 14.09
N GLY A 143 -5.08 10.05 14.69
CA GLY A 143 -5.85 10.16 15.92
C GLY A 143 -5.42 9.21 17.04
N GLN A 144 -4.11 8.99 17.24
CA GLN A 144 -3.49 8.68 18.56
C GLN A 144 -1.97 8.47 18.47
N ASP A 145 -1.18 9.41 19.02
CA ASP A 145 0.29 9.38 19.12
C ASP A 145 0.88 8.30 20.06
N SER A 146 0.06 7.38 20.58
CA SER A 146 0.43 6.39 21.59
C SER A 146 1.01 5.09 21.01
N SER A 147 0.87 4.85 19.70
CA SER A 147 1.14 3.52 19.11
C SER A 147 2.59 3.28 18.66
N LEU A 148 3.37 4.33 18.34
CA LEU A 148 4.61 4.17 17.54
C LEU A 148 5.93 4.39 18.30
N GLN A 149 5.88 4.80 19.57
CA GLN A 149 7.07 4.84 20.41
C GLN A 149 7.68 3.42 20.55
N GLY A 150 9.00 3.30 20.40
CA GLY A 150 9.73 2.04 20.55
C GLY A 150 9.88 1.19 19.29
N LEU A 151 9.55 1.71 18.09
CA LEU A 151 10.03 1.10 16.83
C LEU A 151 11.54 1.37 16.65
N PRO A 152 12.33 0.40 16.13
CA PRO A 152 13.80 0.48 16.12
C PRO A 152 14.41 1.20 14.90
N PHE A 153 13.58 1.64 13.95
CA PHE A 153 13.98 2.23 12.66
C PHE A 153 13.37 3.63 12.49
N VAL A 154 13.87 4.41 11.54
CA VAL A 154 13.36 5.78 11.30
C VAL A 154 11.93 5.71 10.77
N PHE A 155 10.99 6.28 11.52
CA PHE A 155 9.58 6.38 11.15
C PHE A 155 9.25 7.72 10.48
N ALA A 156 8.32 7.70 9.53
CA ALA A 156 7.59 8.88 9.07
C ALA A 156 6.15 8.52 8.71
N ASN A 157 5.24 9.49 8.82
CA ASN A 157 3.86 9.40 8.34
C ASN A 157 3.68 10.34 7.13
N ILE A 158 2.86 9.91 6.17
CA ILE A 158 2.33 10.74 5.08
C ILE A 158 0.81 10.76 5.21
N GLU A 159 0.28 11.89 5.67
CA GLU A 159 -1.15 12.20 5.51
C GLU A 159 -1.43 12.52 4.03
N VAL A 160 -2.34 11.78 3.42
CA VAL A 160 -2.73 12.05 2.02
C VAL A 160 -3.74 13.18 1.91
N LEU A 161 -3.78 13.86 0.77
CA LEU A 161 -4.84 14.84 0.50
C LEU A 161 -6.19 14.11 0.34
N PRO A 162 -7.28 14.56 0.98
CA PRO A 162 -8.57 13.89 0.92
C PRO A 162 -9.25 14.18 -0.41
N SER A 163 -9.79 13.13 -1.07
CA SER A 163 -10.75 13.33 -2.15
C SER A 163 -11.83 12.25 -2.17
N ASN A 164 -13.06 12.71 -2.37
CA ASN A 164 -14.23 11.88 -2.67
C ASN A 164 -14.49 11.76 -4.18
N LYS A 165 -13.60 12.25 -5.03
CA LYS A 165 -13.70 12.18 -6.50
C LYS A 165 -12.89 11.00 -7.04
N SER A 166 -13.62 9.93 -7.29
CA SER A 166 -13.21 8.74 -8.02
C SER A 166 -14.41 8.28 -8.84
N SER A 167 -14.15 7.49 -9.89
CA SER A 167 -15.24 7.00 -10.75
C SER A 167 -16.26 6.20 -9.94
N LEU A 168 -17.54 6.29 -10.31
CA LEU A 168 -18.62 5.57 -9.63
C LEU A 168 -18.29 4.07 -9.52
N PHE A 169 -17.67 3.52 -10.55
CA PHE A 169 -17.26 2.12 -10.60
C PHE A 169 -16.19 1.74 -9.57
N VAL A 170 -15.16 2.58 -9.39
CA VAL A 170 -14.12 2.38 -8.36
C VAL A 170 -14.75 2.47 -6.96
N LYS A 171 -15.67 3.42 -6.74
CA LYS A 171 -16.44 3.54 -5.49
C LYS A 171 -17.25 2.29 -5.19
N TRP A 172 -18.04 1.80 -6.13
CA TRP A 172 -18.84 0.57 -5.96
C TRP A 172 -17.96 -0.65 -5.64
N CYS A 173 -16.86 -0.86 -6.36
CA CYS A 173 -15.92 -1.95 -6.09
C CYS A 173 -15.26 -1.83 -4.70
N TYR A 174 -15.00 -0.62 -4.24
CA TYR A 174 -14.45 -0.35 -2.92
C TYR A 174 -15.49 -0.47 -1.79
N SER A 175 -16.76 -0.14 -2.04
CA SER A 175 -17.87 -0.46 -1.12
C SER A 175 -18.02 -1.97 -0.92
N PHE A 176 -17.96 -2.76 -1.99
CA PHE A 176 -17.92 -4.23 -1.88
C PHE A 176 -16.64 -4.74 -1.20
N HIS A 177 -15.49 -4.09 -1.41
CA HIS A 177 -14.25 -4.41 -0.71
C HIS A 177 -14.37 -4.22 0.80
N ARG A 178 -14.94 -3.09 1.26
CA ARG A 178 -15.25 -2.83 2.68
C ARG A 178 -16.27 -3.82 3.25
N LEU A 179 -17.32 -4.15 2.48
CA LEU A 179 -18.38 -5.08 2.90
C LEU A 179 -17.90 -6.55 3.02
N LEU A 180 -16.88 -6.94 2.25
CA LEU A 180 -16.21 -8.25 2.40
C LEU A 180 -15.16 -8.29 3.53
N LEU A 181 -14.87 -7.14 4.14
CA LEU A 181 -13.82 -6.93 5.13
C LEU A 181 -14.36 -6.19 6.37
N THR A 182 -15.63 -6.45 6.71
CA THR A 182 -16.37 -5.80 7.80
C THR A 182 -15.61 -5.87 9.12
N GLY A 183 -15.64 -4.78 9.90
CA GLY A 183 -14.88 -4.65 11.14
C GLY A 183 -13.41 -4.23 10.96
N LYS A 184 -12.91 -4.10 9.73
CA LYS A 184 -11.58 -3.52 9.46
C LYS A 184 -11.66 -2.03 9.10
N HIS A 185 -10.81 -1.23 9.73
CA HIS A 185 -10.62 0.19 9.43
C HIS A 185 -9.71 0.33 8.20
N LEU A 186 -10.27 0.18 7.01
CA LEU A 186 -9.48 0.18 5.77
C LEU A 186 -9.16 1.60 5.27
N PRO A 187 -7.95 1.85 4.73
CA PRO A 187 -7.57 3.13 4.13
C PRO A 187 -8.47 3.50 2.95
N SER A 188 -8.69 4.80 2.74
CA SER A 188 -9.58 5.35 1.73
C SER A 188 -9.08 5.17 0.30
N LEU A 189 -9.94 5.50 -0.65
CA LEU A 189 -9.57 5.60 -2.07
C LEU A 189 -8.48 6.66 -2.34
N SER A 190 -8.34 7.69 -1.49
CA SER A 190 -7.25 8.66 -1.64
C SER A 190 -5.94 8.09 -1.08
N ALA A 191 -5.98 7.42 0.07
CA ALA A 191 -4.81 6.75 0.67
C ALA A 191 -4.30 5.59 -0.21
N LEU A 192 -5.16 4.94 -0.99
CA LEU A 192 -4.78 3.93 -1.98
C LEU A 192 -4.41 4.49 -3.37
N GLY A 193 -4.42 5.81 -3.59
CA GLY A 193 -4.04 6.41 -4.88
C GLY A 193 -5.05 6.20 -6.01
N ALA A 194 -6.34 6.05 -5.68
CA ALA A 194 -7.44 5.73 -6.60
C ALA A 194 -8.44 6.90 -6.85
N CYS A 195 -8.18 8.09 -6.30
CA CYS A 195 -8.94 9.31 -6.57
C CYS A 195 -8.20 10.16 -7.63
N GLU A 196 -8.86 10.44 -8.75
CA GLU A 196 -8.20 10.93 -9.98
C GLU A 196 -7.51 12.30 -9.80
N ASP A 197 -8.13 13.21 -9.04
CA ASP A 197 -7.60 14.56 -8.79
C ASP A 197 -6.51 14.65 -7.71
N THR A 198 -6.46 13.73 -6.73
CA THR A 198 -5.42 13.72 -5.68
C THR A 198 -4.28 12.74 -5.93
N LYS A 199 -4.46 11.70 -6.76
CA LYS A 199 -3.47 10.62 -6.90
C LYS A 199 -2.07 11.09 -7.32
N LEU A 200 -1.96 12.11 -8.17
CA LEU A 200 -0.66 12.69 -8.57
C LEU A 200 -0.06 13.59 -7.48
N GLN A 201 -0.89 14.28 -6.70
CA GLN A 201 -0.42 15.11 -5.58
C GLN A 201 0.08 14.23 -4.43
N ASN A 202 -0.66 13.17 -4.08
CA ASN A 202 -0.21 12.16 -3.12
C ASN A 202 1.01 11.38 -3.62
N GLY A 203 1.10 11.12 -4.93
CA GLY A 203 2.30 10.55 -5.57
C GLY A 203 3.54 11.45 -5.41
N ARG A 204 3.37 12.78 -5.46
CA ARG A 204 4.44 13.74 -5.14
C ARG A 204 4.85 13.70 -3.68
N LEU A 205 3.91 13.66 -2.72
CA LEU A 205 4.26 13.50 -1.30
C LEU A 205 5.11 12.22 -1.03
N LEU A 206 4.85 11.15 -1.79
CA LEU A 206 5.65 9.91 -1.74
C LEU A 206 7.00 10.04 -2.45
N LEU A 207 7.10 10.83 -3.51
CA LEU A 207 8.36 11.16 -4.19
C LEU A 207 9.25 12.05 -3.31
N ASP A 208 8.69 13.09 -2.70
CA ASP A 208 9.36 13.98 -1.74
C ASP A 208 9.91 13.15 -0.56
N ARG A 209 9.13 12.18 -0.06
CA ARG A 209 9.61 11.21 0.94
C ARG A 209 10.73 10.31 0.41
N ALA A 210 10.66 9.82 -0.83
CA ALA A 210 11.71 8.99 -1.42
C ALA A 210 13.02 9.78 -1.63
N GLN A 211 12.94 11.07 -1.93
CA GLN A 211 14.09 11.97 -1.98
C GLN A 211 14.70 12.20 -0.58
N LEU A 212 13.87 12.43 0.44
CA LEU A 212 14.34 12.52 1.83
C LEU A 212 15.00 11.21 2.32
N LEU A 213 14.53 10.04 1.85
CA LEU A 213 15.17 8.76 2.13
C LEU A 213 16.53 8.62 1.42
N ALA A 214 16.63 9.06 0.16
CA ALA A 214 17.89 9.07 -0.57
C ALA A 214 18.92 10.03 0.06
N GLU A 215 18.48 11.18 0.57
CA GLU A 215 19.33 12.07 1.38
C GLU A 215 19.79 11.41 2.69
N MET A 216 18.92 10.65 3.37
CA MET A 216 19.29 9.92 4.58
C MET A 216 20.33 8.83 4.29
N ASP A 217 20.14 8.04 3.24
CA ASP A 217 21.08 7.00 2.81
C ASP A 217 22.46 7.58 2.47
N LEU A 218 22.49 8.71 1.77
CA LEU A 218 23.73 9.42 1.40
C LEU A 218 24.47 10.01 2.61
N ARG A 219 23.76 10.35 3.69
CA ARG A 219 24.35 10.82 4.96
C ARG A 219 24.78 9.68 5.90
N GLN A 220 24.43 8.43 5.60
CA GLN A 220 24.76 7.23 6.37
C GLN A 220 25.76 6.30 5.66
N GLY A 221 26.21 6.66 4.46
CA GLY A 221 27.21 5.95 3.66
C GLY A 221 28.64 6.36 3.95
#